data_AF-A0A147I992-F1
#
_entry.id   AF-A0A147I992-F1
#
_cell.length_a   1.000
_cell.length_b   1.000
_cell.length_c   1.000
_cell.angle_alpha   90.00
_cell.angle_beta   90.00
_cell.angle_gamma   90.00
#
_symmetry.space_group_name_H-M   'P 1'
#
loop_
_entity.id
_entity.type
_entity.pdbx_description
1 polymer ?
#
loop_
_entity_poly.entity_id
_entity_poly.type
_entity_poly.pdbx_seq_one_letter_code
_entity_poly.pdbx_strand_id
1 'polypeptide(L)'
;MNPPSVATISSRRTRAVEGCGGRGRRIAAALLTLATIGAAAPVAYPPDSVLLLVAPWCAPCHAELARLDAIAAAARPLAVRVFAVEDNVRARAMLRGVPEARRWSPPEGEARRARADALARAPGLPFSLATDSAGRVCAGQGGGLDAARTAALVATCRAR
;
A
#
# COMPACT_ATOMS: atom_id res chain seq x y z
N MET A 1 13.61 1.45 -46.49
CA MET A 1 14.38 1.61 -45.25
C MET A 1 14.37 0.26 -44.54
N ASN A 2 15.54 -0.36 -44.42
CA ASN A 2 15.73 -1.68 -43.82
C ASN A 2 15.60 -1.63 -42.28
N PRO A 3 15.10 -2.69 -41.63
CA PRO A 3 15.19 -2.82 -40.17
C PRO A 3 16.58 -3.34 -39.76
N PRO A 4 17.20 -2.84 -38.68
CA PRO A 4 18.31 -3.54 -38.06
C PRO A 4 17.82 -4.53 -36.98
N SER A 5 17.97 -5.80 -37.34
CA SER A 5 18.52 -6.93 -36.59
C SER A 5 18.33 -7.02 -35.07
N VAL A 6 17.61 -8.10 -34.71
CA VAL A 6 17.61 -8.81 -33.42
C VAL A 6 19.03 -9.31 -33.10
N ALA A 7 19.51 -9.04 -31.89
CA ALA A 7 20.71 -9.66 -31.34
C ALA A 7 20.33 -10.69 -30.26
N THR A 8 20.43 -11.96 -30.65
CA THR A 8 20.53 -13.14 -29.77
C THR A 8 21.97 -13.27 -29.30
N ILE A 9 22.23 -13.49 -27.99
CA ILE A 9 23.47 -14.01 -27.35
C ILE A 9 23.20 -13.94 -25.84
N SER A 10 23.54 -14.87 -24.95
CA SER A 10 24.19 -16.17 -25.05
C SER A 10 24.00 -16.86 -23.69
N SER A 11 23.85 -18.19 -23.78
CA SER A 11 23.80 -19.18 -22.72
C SER A 11 24.94 -19.02 -21.68
N ARG A 12 24.57 -18.97 -20.38
CA ARG A 12 25.53 -19.27 -19.30
C ARG A 12 25.46 -20.75 -18.95
N ARG A 13 26.60 -21.39 -19.14
CA ARG A 13 26.94 -22.78 -18.79
C ARG A 13 26.55 -23.11 -17.35
N THR A 14 25.72 -24.13 -17.22
CA THR A 14 25.72 -25.06 -16.10
C THR A 14 27.09 -25.73 -15.99
N ARG A 15 27.77 -25.59 -14.84
CA ARG A 15 28.85 -26.50 -14.46
C ARG A 15 28.24 -27.61 -13.61
N ALA A 16 28.41 -28.83 -14.11
CA ALA A 16 28.19 -30.06 -13.38
C ALA A 16 29.21 -30.20 -12.25
N VAL A 17 28.72 -30.79 -11.16
CA VAL A 17 29.48 -31.28 -10.01
C VAL A 17 29.85 -32.74 -10.26
N GLU A 18 31.13 -33.07 -10.18
CA GLU A 18 31.59 -34.45 -10.05
C GLU A 18 32.40 -34.60 -8.76
N GLY A 19 31.94 -35.54 -7.93
CA GLY A 19 32.51 -35.86 -6.63
C GLY A 19 33.65 -36.86 -6.72
N CYS A 20 34.45 -36.90 -5.65
CA CYS A 20 35.40 -37.98 -5.37
C CYS A 20 35.11 -38.53 -3.98
N GLY A 21 34.93 -39.85 -3.89
CA GLY A 21 34.50 -40.57 -2.70
C GLY A 21 35.58 -40.71 -1.62
N GLY A 22 35.14 -40.73 -0.37
CA GLY A 22 35.96 -41.04 0.80
C GLY A 22 35.10 -41.54 1.95
N ARG A 23 35.31 -42.80 2.32
CA ARG A 23 34.69 -43.52 3.45
C ARG A 23 34.81 -42.74 4.77
N GLY A 24 33.68 -42.42 5.38
CA GLY A 24 33.60 -41.90 6.74
C GLY A 24 32.15 -41.85 7.22
N ARG A 25 31.73 -42.85 8.00
CA ARG A 25 30.44 -42.85 8.73
C ARG A 25 30.36 -41.59 9.59
N ARG A 26 29.64 -40.57 9.14
CA ARG A 26 29.01 -39.56 9.98
C ARG A 26 27.64 -39.30 9.40
N ILE A 27 26.63 -39.74 10.13
CA ILE A 27 25.22 -39.41 9.92
C ILE A 27 25.13 -37.89 10.06
N ALA A 28 25.18 -37.16 8.95
CA ALA A 28 24.90 -35.75 8.93
C ALA A 28 23.38 -35.61 9.03
N ALA A 29 22.89 -35.53 10.26
CA ALA A 29 21.52 -35.17 10.55
C ALA A 29 21.22 -33.82 9.88
N ALA A 30 20.40 -33.88 8.83
CA ALA A 30 19.86 -32.72 8.16
C ALA A 30 18.96 -31.96 9.15
N LEU A 31 19.52 -30.94 9.80
CA LEU A 31 18.77 -29.94 10.54
C LEU A 31 18.03 -29.06 9.52
N LEU A 32 16.86 -29.52 9.07
CA LEU A 32 15.83 -28.64 8.51
C LEU A 32 15.32 -27.73 9.64
N THR A 33 16.02 -26.63 9.89
CA THR A 33 15.41 -25.50 10.61
C THR A 33 14.27 -24.97 9.76
N LEU A 34 13.04 -25.36 10.11
CA LEU A 34 11.83 -24.70 9.65
C LEU A 34 11.89 -23.24 10.11
N ALA A 35 12.34 -22.37 9.21
CA ALA A 35 12.13 -20.94 9.35
C ALA A 35 10.62 -20.70 9.23
N THR A 36 9.94 -20.62 10.36
CA THR A 36 8.59 -20.07 10.44
C THR A 36 8.70 -18.58 10.09
N ILE A 37 8.59 -18.28 8.79
CA ILE A 37 8.36 -16.92 8.31
C ILE A 37 7.02 -16.51 8.91
N GLY A 38 7.06 -15.81 10.03
CA GLY A 38 5.89 -15.19 10.62
C GLY A 38 5.35 -14.19 9.61
N ALA A 39 4.27 -14.55 8.91
CA ALA A 39 3.53 -13.60 8.09
C ALA A 39 3.07 -12.48 9.02
N ALA A 40 3.61 -11.28 8.83
CA ALA A 40 3.19 -10.12 9.59
C ALA A 40 1.68 -9.96 9.41
N ALA A 41 0.95 -9.79 10.51
CA ALA A 41 -0.49 -9.55 10.45
C ALA A 41 -0.79 -8.38 9.51
N PRO A 42 -1.88 -8.43 8.73
CA PRO A 42 -2.26 -7.32 7.86
C PRO A 42 -2.47 -6.03 8.67
N VAL A 43 -2.12 -4.89 8.10
CA VAL A 43 -2.41 -3.58 8.71
C VAL A 43 -3.93 -3.39 8.73
N ALA A 44 -4.47 -3.10 9.91
CA ALA A 44 -5.88 -2.74 10.07
C ALA A 44 -6.06 -1.24 9.84
N TYR A 45 -6.81 -0.90 8.78
CA TYR A 45 -7.23 0.46 8.46
C TYR A 45 -8.55 0.79 9.17
N PRO A 46 -9.00 2.07 9.22
CA PRO A 46 -10.29 2.38 9.82
C PRO A 46 -11.39 1.64 9.04
N PRO A 47 -12.34 0.97 9.74
CA PRO A 47 -13.41 0.23 9.08
C PRO A 47 -14.35 1.17 8.33
N ASP A 48 -15.05 0.63 7.33
CA ASP A 48 -16.08 1.31 6.56
C ASP A 48 -15.67 2.71 6.09
N SER A 49 -14.47 2.83 5.53
CA SER A 49 -13.86 4.12 5.25
C SER A 49 -13.32 4.27 3.83
N VAL A 50 -13.36 5.49 3.31
CA VAL A 50 -12.49 5.95 2.21
C VAL A 50 -11.33 6.71 2.84
N LEU A 51 -10.13 6.15 2.76
CA LEU A 51 -8.89 6.70 3.29
C LEU A 51 -8.13 7.45 2.19
N LEU A 52 -8.04 8.78 2.32
CA LEU A 52 -7.22 9.64 1.47
C LEU A 52 -5.77 9.58 1.94
N LEU A 53 -4.88 9.10 1.08
CA LEU A 53 -3.43 9.08 1.33
C LEU A 53 -2.83 10.38 0.83
N VAL A 54 -2.28 11.18 1.75
CA VAL A 54 -1.79 12.53 1.42
C VAL A 54 -0.34 12.74 1.86
N ALA A 55 0.34 13.66 1.18
CA ALA A 55 1.65 14.15 1.57
C ALA A 55 1.74 15.66 1.33
N PRO A 56 2.54 16.40 2.13
CA PRO A 56 2.61 17.85 2.03
C PRO A 56 3.17 18.36 0.70
N TRP A 57 4.01 17.57 0.02
CA TRP A 57 4.58 17.89 -1.29
C TRP A 57 3.63 17.59 -2.47
N CYS A 58 2.53 16.88 -2.23
CA CYS A 58 1.58 16.48 -3.26
C CYS A 58 0.58 17.61 -3.51
N ALA A 59 0.84 18.45 -4.51
CA ALA A 59 -0.05 19.57 -4.85
C ALA A 59 -1.51 19.13 -5.09
N PRO A 60 -1.81 18.04 -5.84
CA PRO A 60 -3.19 17.59 -6.01
C PRO A 60 -3.87 17.15 -4.70
N CYS A 61 -3.11 16.66 -3.72
CA CYS A 61 -3.65 16.28 -2.41
C CYS A 61 -4.25 17.49 -1.67
N HIS A 62 -3.66 18.69 -1.81
CA HIS A 62 -4.23 19.93 -1.23
C HIS A 62 -5.58 20.28 -1.88
N ALA A 63 -5.72 20.05 -3.19
CA ALA A 63 -6.98 20.30 -3.91
C ALA A 63 -8.10 19.31 -3.49
N GLU A 64 -7.74 18.07 -3.13
CA GLU A 64 -8.70 17.12 -2.54
C GLU A 64 -9.14 17.55 -1.15
N LEU A 65 -8.19 17.96 -0.29
CA LEU A 65 -8.51 18.43 1.06
C LEU A 65 -9.39 19.70 1.05
N ALA A 66 -9.21 20.59 0.08
CA ALA A 66 -10.09 21.75 -0.11
C ALA A 66 -11.54 21.38 -0.48
N ARG A 67 -11.77 20.15 -0.97
CA ARG A 67 -13.07 19.62 -1.40
C ARG A 67 -13.55 18.47 -0.53
N LEU A 68 -13.00 18.33 0.69
CA LEU A 68 -13.19 17.16 1.54
C LEU A 68 -14.66 16.88 1.87
N ASP A 69 -15.50 17.92 1.98
CA ASP A 69 -16.93 17.76 2.24
C ASP A 69 -17.69 17.16 1.05
N ALA A 70 -17.36 17.57 -0.17
CA ALA A 70 -17.97 16.99 -1.38
C ALA A 70 -17.56 15.52 -1.55
N ILE A 71 -16.29 15.20 -1.27
CA ILE A 71 -15.80 13.82 -1.24
C ILE A 71 -16.54 13.03 -0.15
N ALA A 72 -16.68 13.57 1.06
CA ALA A 72 -17.38 12.90 2.16
C ALA A 72 -18.86 12.65 1.87
N ALA A 73 -19.54 13.60 1.22
CA ALA A 73 -20.93 13.42 0.82
C ALA A 73 -21.11 12.27 -0.17
N ALA A 74 -20.19 12.13 -1.13
CA ALA A 74 -20.17 11.08 -2.15
C ALA A 74 -19.65 9.72 -1.64
N ALA A 75 -18.87 9.73 -0.56
CA ALA A 75 -18.34 8.51 0.05
C ALA A 75 -19.41 7.69 0.80
N ARG A 76 -20.55 8.30 1.14
CA ARG A 76 -21.58 7.65 1.95
C ARG A 76 -22.04 6.32 1.33
N PRO A 77 -22.17 5.25 2.14
CA PRO A 77 -22.16 5.27 3.62
C PRO A 77 -20.77 5.20 4.26
N LEU A 78 -19.67 5.09 3.50
CA LEU A 78 -18.33 5.02 4.06
C LEU A 78 -17.89 6.37 4.63
N ALA A 79 -17.16 6.35 5.75
CA ALA A 79 -16.58 7.54 6.35
C ALA A 79 -15.32 7.99 5.59
N VAL A 80 -15.12 9.29 5.40
CA VAL A 80 -13.84 9.78 4.87
C VAL A 80 -12.84 9.98 6.00
N ARG A 81 -11.65 9.43 5.78
CA ARG A 81 -10.50 9.51 6.67
C ARG A 81 -9.30 10.04 5.90
N VAL A 82 -8.46 10.86 6.53
CA VAL A 82 -7.25 11.43 5.94
C VAL A 82 -6.05 10.88 6.68
N PHE A 83 -5.11 10.31 5.92
CA PHE A 83 -3.87 9.76 6.43
C PHE A 83 -2.68 10.40 5.73
N ALA A 84 -1.87 11.13 6.49
CA ALA A 84 -0.60 11.61 5.97
C ALA A 84 0.38 10.44 5.90
N VAL A 85 0.98 10.17 4.74
CA VAL A 85 1.94 9.07 4.57
C VAL A 85 3.34 9.41 5.10
N GLU A 86 3.60 10.68 5.44
CA GLU A 86 4.82 11.15 6.12
C GLU A 86 4.55 11.72 7.52
N ASP A 87 5.52 11.57 8.44
CA ASP A 87 5.48 12.16 9.78
C ASP A 87 6.52 13.26 9.92
N ASN A 88 6.19 14.45 9.43
CA ASN A 88 7.06 15.60 9.54
C ASN A 88 6.26 16.86 9.84
N VAL A 89 6.97 17.95 10.14
CA VAL A 89 6.35 19.24 10.48
C VAL A 89 5.42 19.73 9.36
N ARG A 90 5.76 19.48 8.08
CA ARG A 90 4.94 19.90 6.94
C ARG A 90 3.66 19.08 6.83
N ALA A 91 3.72 17.77 7.04
CA ALA A 91 2.55 16.90 7.09
C ALA A 91 1.60 17.30 8.23
N ARG A 92 2.16 17.56 9.43
CA ARG A 92 1.37 18.09 10.56
C ARG A 92 0.73 19.44 10.23
N ALA A 93 1.45 20.32 9.54
CA ALA A 93 0.92 21.60 9.11
C ALA A 93 -0.25 21.47 8.12
N MET A 94 -0.12 20.60 7.12
CA MET A 94 -1.18 20.27 6.17
C MET A 94 -2.44 19.76 6.89
N LEU A 95 -2.29 18.87 7.87
CA LEU A 95 -3.43 18.28 8.58
C LEU A 95 -4.16 19.26 9.51
N ARG A 96 -3.58 20.41 9.88
CA ARG A 96 -4.28 21.40 10.73
C ARG A 96 -5.59 21.89 10.12
N GLY A 97 -5.68 21.97 8.79
CA GLY A 97 -6.90 22.37 8.07
C GLY A 97 -7.94 21.26 7.94
N VAL A 98 -7.60 20.02 8.30
CA VAL A 98 -8.52 18.87 8.23
C VAL A 98 -9.27 18.75 9.56
N PRO A 99 -10.61 18.60 9.60
CA PRO A 99 -11.33 18.35 10.86
C PRO A 99 -10.78 17.13 11.60
N GLU A 100 -10.60 17.22 12.91
CA GLU A 100 -9.99 16.15 13.72
C GLU A 100 -10.71 14.81 13.54
N ALA A 101 -12.05 14.82 13.54
CA ALA A 101 -12.89 13.64 13.32
C ALA A 101 -12.69 12.96 11.95
N ARG A 102 -12.00 13.60 10.99
CA ARG A 102 -11.64 13.03 9.68
C ARG A 102 -10.16 12.67 9.59
N ARG A 103 -9.33 13.04 10.56
CA ARG A 103 -7.94 12.58 10.60
C ARG A 103 -7.92 11.14 11.07
N TRP A 104 -7.12 10.30 10.44
CA TRP A 104 -6.82 8.98 10.97
C TRP A 104 -5.37 8.91 11.40
N SER A 105 -5.16 8.37 12.60
CA SER A 105 -3.85 7.99 13.10
C SER A 105 -3.90 6.49 13.40
N PRO A 106 -2.90 5.72 12.95
CA PRO A 106 -2.77 4.32 13.33
C PRO A 106 -2.66 4.18 14.86
N PRO A 107 -3.03 3.00 15.41
CA PRO A 107 -2.76 2.69 16.80
C PRO A 107 -1.30 2.91 17.19
N GLU A 108 -1.05 3.14 18.48
CA GLU A 108 0.30 3.30 19.00
C GLU A 108 1.19 2.10 18.59
N GLY A 109 2.40 2.40 18.13
CA GLY A 109 3.34 1.39 17.61
C GLY A 109 3.12 0.96 16.15
N GLU A 110 1.94 1.21 15.56
CA GLU A 110 1.61 0.75 14.19
C GLU A 110 1.89 1.80 13.10
N ALA A 111 2.19 3.04 13.47
CA ALA A 111 2.33 4.15 12.53
C ALA A 111 3.33 3.88 11.40
N ARG A 112 4.52 3.34 11.71
CA ARG A 112 5.54 3.02 10.70
C ARG A 112 5.06 1.94 9.73
N ARG A 113 4.39 0.90 10.23
CA ARG A 113 3.86 -0.20 9.43
C ARG A 113 2.73 0.26 8.53
N ALA A 114 1.79 1.05 9.05
CA ALA A 114 0.69 1.59 8.27
C ALA A 114 1.18 2.52 7.14
N ARG A 115 2.18 3.36 7.39
CA ARG A 115 2.81 4.20 6.35
C ARG A 115 3.47 3.35 5.27
N ALA A 116 4.25 2.34 5.66
CA ALA A 116 4.92 1.45 4.72
C ALA A 116 3.93 0.65 3.87
N ASP A 117 2.87 0.11 4.47
CA ASP A 117 1.81 -0.62 3.75
C ASP A 117 1.04 0.32 2.80
N ALA A 118 0.69 1.54 3.25
CA ALA A 118 0.01 2.53 2.41
C ALA A 118 0.85 2.93 1.19
N LEU A 119 2.15 3.18 1.39
CA LEU A 119 3.08 3.51 0.31
C LEU A 119 3.30 2.32 -0.65
N ALA A 120 3.34 1.10 -0.14
CA ALA A 120 3.45 -0.09 -0.99
C ALA A 120 2.22 -0.30 -1.89
N ARG A 121 1.04 0.17 -1.46
CA ARG A 121 -0.21 0.12 -2.25
C ARG A 121 -0.36 1.28 -3.24
N ALA A 122 0.34 2.39 -3.00
CA ALA A 122 0.18 3.62 -3.75
C ALA A 122 1.37 3.81 -4.72
N PRO A 123 1.21 3.49 -6.02
CA PRO A 123 2.27 3.71 -7.03
C PRO A 123 2.62 5.20 -7.22
N GLY A 124 1.77 6.10 -6.74
CA GLY A 124 1.98 7.54 -6.69
C GLY A 124 0.88 8.22 -5.87
N LEU A 125 1.08 9.50 -5.56
CA LEU A 125 0.07 10.31 -4.88
C LEU A 125 -0.56 11.35 -5.82
N PRO A 126 -1.83 11.73 -5.60
CA PRO A 126 -2.73 11.22 -4.58
C PRO A 126 -3.19 9.79 -4.87
N PHE A 127 -3.52 9.08 -3.79
CA PHE A 127 -4.06 7.72 -3.84
C PHE A 127 -5.09 7.56 -2.73
N SER A 128 -6.07 6.69 -2.93
CA SER A 128 -7.08 6.42 -1.90
C SER A 128 -7.44 4.96 -1.82
N LEU A 129 -7.77 4.53 -0.62
CA LEU A 129 -8.18 3.17 -0.29
C LEU A 129 -9.62 3.19 0.20
N ALA A 130 -10.43 2.22 -0.20
CA ALA A 130 -11.68 1.92 0.49
C ALA A 130 -11.49 0.68 1.36
N THR A 131 -12.15 0.66 2.52
CA THR A 131 -12.10 -0.44 3.48
C THR A 131 -13.48 -1.01 3.80
N ASP A 132 -13.52 -2.31 4.07
CA ASP A 132 -14.71 -3.01 4.57
C ASP A 132 -14.92 -2.80 6.08
N SER A 133 -15.95 -3.43 6.64
CA SER A 133 -16.29 -3.35 8.07
C SER A 133 -15.24 -3.96 9.00
N ALA A 134 -14.31 -4.76 8.47
CA ALA A 134 -13.18 -5.30 9.21
C ALA A 134 -11.91 -4.44 9.05
N GLY A 135 -11.98 -3.31 8.33
CA GLY A 135 -10.83 -2.45 8.06
C GLY A 135 -9.87 -3.03 7.03
N ARG A 136 -10.31 -4.00 6.21
CA ARG A 136 -9.50 -4.56 5.11
C ARG A 136 -9.73 -3.76 3.84
N VAL A 137 -8.67 -3.55 3.06
CA VAL A 137 -8.76 -2.85 1.78
C VAL A 137 -9.55 -3.69 0.77
N CYS A 138 -10.67 -3.15 0.29
CA CYS A 138 -11.55 -3.76 -0.72
C CYS A 138 -11.36 -3.14 -2.11
N ALA A 139 -10.89 -1.89 -2.19
CA ALA A 139 -10.64 -1.18 -3.44
C ALA A 139 -9.59 -0.07 -3.27
N GLY A 140 -8.96 0.33 -4.37
CA GLY A 140 -8.00 1.44 -4.41
C GLY A 140 -8.18 2.30 -5.65
N GLN A 141 -7.86 3.58 -5.55
CA GLN A 141 -7.97 4.55 -6.63
C GLN A 141 -6.71 5.41 -6.70
N GLY A 142 -6.08 5.43 -7.87
CA GLY A 142 -4.95 6.31 -8.17
C GLY A 142 -5.39 7.65 -8.76
N GLY A 143 -4.61 8.69 -8.47
CA GLY A 143 -4.92 10.05 -8.88
C GLY A 143 -6.01 10.69 -8.02
N GLY A 144 -6.38 11.93 -8.36
CA GLY A 144 -7.26 12.73 -7.53
C GLY A 144 -8.69 12.17 -7.45
N LEU A 145 -9.31 12.33 -6.29
CA LEU A 145 -10.72 12.10 -6.01
C LEU A 145 -11.53 13.38 -6.17
N ASP A 146 -12.67 13.19 -6.83
CA ASP A 146 -13.82 14.06 -6.84
C ASP A 146 -15.05 13.21 -6.43
N ALA A 147 -16.23 13.83 -6.42
CA ALA A 147 -17.46 13.12 -6.04
C ALA A 147 -17.74 11.87 -6.91
N ALA A 148 -17.54 11.96 -8.22
CA ALA A 148 -17.84 10.87 -9.14
C ALA A 148 -16.88 9.68 -8.95
N ARG A 149 -15.58 9.95 -8.85
CA ARG A 149 -14.56 8.93 -8.57
C ARG A 149 -14.73 8.33 -7.18
N THR A 150 -15.19 9.13 -6.21
CA THR A 150 -15.49 8.65 -4.86
C THR A 150 -16.63 7.64 -4.88
N ALA A 151 -17.74 7.98 -5.54
CA ALA A 151 -18.89 7.08 -5.64
C ALA A 151 -18.52 5.76 -6.36
N ALA A 152 -17.71 5.83 -7.42
CA ALA A 152 -17.21 4.64 -8.13
C ALA A 152 -16.32 3.75 -7.25
N LEU A 153 -15.44 4.35 -6.44
CA LEU A 153 -14.59 3.63 -5.49
C LEU A 153 -15.44 2.92 -4.43
N VAL A 154 -16.44 3.61 -3.86
CA VAL A 154 -17.38 3.03 -2.88
C VAL A 154 -18.17 1.88 -3.48
N ALA A 155 -18.73 2.05 -4.68
CA ALA A 155 -19.49 1.00 -5.36
C ALA A 155 -18.62 -0.25 -5.60
N THR A 156 -17.37 -0.06 -6.02
CA THR A 156 -16.42 -1.15 -6.22
C THR A 156 -16.13 -1.90 -4.92
N CYS A 157 -15.93 -1.19 -3.82
CA CYS A 157 -15.71 -1.80 -2.51
C CYS A 157 -16.91 -2.63 -2.05
N ARG A 158 -18.12 -2.07 -2.17
CA ARG A 158 -19.35 -2.70 -1.68
C ARG A 158 -19.83 -3.88 -2.50
N ALA A 159 -19.27 -4.09 -3.69
CA ALA A 159 -19.55 -5.24 -4.54
C ALA A 159 -18.71 -6.49 -4.16
N ARG A 160 -17.86 -6.40 -3.14
CA ARG A 160 -17.00 -7.50 -2.67
C ARG A 160 -17.57 -8.23 -1.46
#